data_AF-A0A497ES73-F1
#
_entry.id   AF-A0A497ES73-F1
#
_cell.length_a   1.000
_cell.length_b   1.000
_cell.length_c   1.000
_cell.angle_alpha   90.00
_cell.angle_beta   90.00
_cell.angle_gamma   90.00
#
_symmetry.space_group_name_H-M   'P 1'
#
loop_
_entity.id
_entity.type
_entity.pdbx_description
1 polymer ?
#
loop_
_entity_poly.entity_id
_entity_poly.type
_entity_poly.pdbx_seq_one_letter_code
_entity_poly.pdbx_strand_id
1 'polypeptide(L)'
;MLKLKIRVCKESRCAEVLGIANSGFIGEEPEILLPQNIVRFVLGEEFSTILVERVLADGSKILMPKSVEVLDVYAVAEDRVVGPVQSHAYVSSGGLTLLNDKLLSGLRISIIDPGEGLWCFRDELGLKVRKGY
;
A
#
# COMPACT_ATOMS: atom_id res chain seq x y z
N MET A 1 -2.73 -4.58 14.68
CA MET A 1 -2.86 -4.28 13.23
C MET A 1 -1.48 -3.92 12.71
N LEU A 2 -0.99 -4.65 11.72
CA LEU A 2 0.36 -4.46 11.18
C LEU A 2 0.46 -3.17 10.36
N LYS A 3 1.23 -2.20 10.86
CA LYS A 3 1.59 -0.99 10.12
C LYS A 3 3.05 -1.05 9.69
N LEU A 4 3.29 -0.72 8.43
CA LEU A 4 4.59 -0.70 7.80
C LEU A 4 4.90 0.71 7.34
N LYS A 5 6.17 1.11 7.41
CA LYS A 5 6.61 2.36 6.79
C LYS A 5 6.74 2.14 5.29
N ILE A 6 5.98 2.92 4.53
CA ILE A 6 5.88 2.83 3.09
C ILE A 6 6.31 4.15 2.49
N ARG A 7 7.17 4.09 1.48
CA ARG A 7 7.50 5.25 0.66
C ARG A 7 6.78 5.12 -0.66
N VAL A 8 6.10 6.19 -1.06
CA VAL A 8 5.38 6.27 -2.33
C VAL A 8 5.99 7.40 -3.14
N CYS A 9 6.36 7.13 -4.38
CA CYS A 9 7.04 8.08 -5.24
C CYS A 9 6.39 8.19 -6.62
N LYS A 10 6.51 9.37 -7.22
CA LYS A 10 6.34 9.61 -8.64
C LYS A 10 7.44 10.57 -9.07
N GLU A 11 8.32 10.10 -9.95
CA GLU A 11 9.49 10.86 -10.39
C GLU A 11 10.30 11.36 -9.18
N SER A 12 10.41 12.67 -8.96
CA SER A 12 11.18 13.28 -7.87
C SER A 12 10.37 13.50 -6.58
N ARG A 13 9.05 13.30 -6.60
CA ARG A 13 8.17 13.54 -5.44
C ARG A 13 7.93 12.25 -4.70
N CYS A 14 8.29 12.22 -3.42
CA CYS A 14 8.15 11.05 -2.56
C CYS A 14 7.55 11.42 -1.22
N ALA A 15 6.59 10.63 -0.76
CA ALA A 15 6.02 10.72 0.59
C ALA A 15 6.29 9.44 1.36
N GLU A 16 6.57 9.56 2.66
CA GLU A 16 6.61 8.42 3.58
C GLU A 16 5.33 8.41 4.42
N VAL A 17 4.66 7.26 4.47
CA VAL A 17 3.40 7.04 5.17
C VAL A 17 3.42 5.73 5.94
N LEU A 18 2.52 5.59 6.91
CA LEU A 18 2.27 4.30 7.56
C LEU A 18 1.15 3.58 6.81
N GLY A 19 1.49 2.50 6.11
CA GLY A 19 0.56 1.63 5.41
C GLY A 19 0.16 0.42 6.25
N ILE A 20 -1.11 0.08 6.26
CA ILE A 20 -1.60 -1.14 6.88
C ILE A 20 -1.44 -2.29 5.90
N ALA A 21 -0.72 -3.32 6.34
CA ALA A 21 -0.62 -4.59 5.64
C ALA A 21 -1.71 -5.52 6.15
N ASN A 22 -2.65 -5.88 5.28
CA ASN A 22 -3.66 -6.90 5.56
C ASN A 22 -3.97 -7.71 4.31
N SER A 23 -4.52 -8.91 4.48
CA SER A 23 -4.94 -9.78 3.37
C SER A 23 -6.39 -9.57 2.93
N GLY A 24 -7.10 -8.60 3.52
CA GLY A 24 -8.53 -8.35 3.27
C GLY A 24 -8.77 -7.36 2.13
N PHE A 25 -7.77 -6.57 1.75
CA PHE A 25 -7.81 -5.76 0.53
C PHE A 25 -7.25 -6.58 -0.63
N ILE A 26 -8.14 -7.11 -1.46
CA ILE A 26 -7.81 -8.02 -2.56
C ILE A 26 -8.00 -7.31 -3.90
N GLY A 27 -7.06 -7.50 -4.82
CA GLY A 27 -7.15 -7.00 -6.20
C GLY A 27 -6.40 -7.89 -7.20
N GLU A 28 -6.52 -7.59 -8.48
CA GLU A 28 -5.80 -8.29 -9.54
C GLU A 28 -4.38 -7.75 -9.74
N GLU A 29 -4.16 -6.48 -9.44
CA GLU A 29 -2.91 -5.74 -9.63
C GLU A 29 -2.41 -5.18 -8.29
N PRO A 30 -1.13 -4.81 -8.16
CA PRO A 30 -0.65 -4.05 -7.00
C PRO A 30 -1.36 -2.70 -6.87
N GLU A 31 -2.02 -2.49 -5.74
CA GLU A 31 -2.82 -1.30 -5.48
C GLU A 31 -2.64 -0.83 -4.04
N ILE A 32 -2.73 0.48 -3.86
CA ILE A 32 -2.60 1.13 -2.56
C ILE A 32 -3.76 2.10 -2.36
N LEU A 33 -4.44 2.03 -1.22
CA LEU A 33 -5.38 3.09 -0.82
C LEU A 33 -4.57 4.21 -0.19
N LEU A 34 -4.72 5.44 -0.66
CA LEU A 34 -4.01 6.62 -0.15
C LEU A 34 -4.98 7.76 0.15
N PRO A 35 -4.76 8.50 1.25
CA PRO A 35 -5.43 9.77 1.48
C PRO A 35 -5.18 10.77 0.33
N GLN A 36 -6.20 11.52 -0.05
CA GLN A 36 -6.15 12.45 -1.19
C GLN A 36 -4.99 13.46 -1.11
N ASN A 37 -4.64 13.94 0.09
CA ASN A 37 -3.52 14.86 0.28
C ASN A 37 -2.17 14.21 -0.09
N ILE A 38 -2.00 12.91 0.16
CA ILE A 38 -0.77 12.19 -0.21
C ILE A 38 -0.74 11.98 -1.74
N VAL A 39 -1.88 11.61 -2.34
CA VAL A 39 -1.96 11.43 -3.80
C VAL A 39 -1.65 12.74 -4.52
N ARG A 40 -2.25 13.86 -4.10
CA ARG A 40 -1.97 15.20 -4.66
C ARG A 40 -0.52 15.61 -4.48
N PHE A 41 0.06 15.33 -3.32
CA PHE A 41 1.47 15.65 -3.09
C PHE A 41 2.39 14.88 -4.06
N VAL A 42 2.14 13.58 -4.26
CA VAL A 42 3.02 12.73 -5.08
C VAL A 42 2.75 12.91 -6.58
N LEU A 43 1.49 12.90 -7.02
CA LEU A 43 1.12 13.00 -8.44
C LEU A 43 1.01 14.44 -8.93
N GLY A 44 0.71 15.39 -8.05
CA GLY A 44 0.40 16.79 -8.36
C GLY A 44 -1.07 17.11 -8.11
N GLU A 45 -1.40 18.41 -8.12
CA GLU A 45 -2.79 18.85 -7.95
C GLU A 45 -3.69 18.36 -9.09
N GLU A 46 -3.14 18.27 -10.30
CA GLU A 46 -3.82 17.72 -11.48
C GLU A 46 -3.37 16.28 -11.72
N PHE A 47 -4.24 15.32 -11.41
CA PHE A 47 -4.05 13.90 -11.72
C PHE A 47 -5.38 13.29 -12.17
N SER A 48 -5.32 12.24 -12.98
CA SER A 48 -6.50 11.62 -13.57
C SER A 48 -7.01 10.44 -12.74
N THR A 49 -8.33 10.34 -12.59
CA THR A 49 -8.96 9.20 -11.94
C THR A 49 -10.05 8.58 -12.79
N ILE A 50 -10.20 7.26 -12.68
CA ILE A 50 -11.35 6.51 -13.16
C ILE A 50 -12.14 5.96 -11.97
N LEU A 51 -13.45 5.84 -12.10
CA LEU A 51 -14.29 5.18 -11.10
C LEU A 51 -14.29 3.68 -11.36
N VAL A 52 -13.87 2.90 -10.36
CA VAL A 52 -13.85 1.44 -10.40
C VAL A 52 -14.81 0.89 -9.36
N GLU A 53 -15.65 -0.06 -9.77
CA GLU A 53 -16.54 -0.78 -8.85
C GLU A 53 -15.71 -1.75 -7.98
N ARG A 54 -15.92 -1.69 -6.67
CA ARG A 54 -15.35 -2.59 -5.68
C ARG A 54 -16.44 -3.26 -4.87
N VAL A 55 -16.26 -4.55 -4.62
CA VAL A 55 -17.11 -5.33 -3.72
C VAL A 55 -16.43 -5.37 -2.36
N LEU A 56 -17.12 -4.89 -1.33
CA LEU A 56 -16.65 -4.91 0.05
C LEU A 56 -16.86 -6.28 0.69
N ALA A 57 -16.27 -6.48 1.87
CA ALA A 57 -16.35 -7.73 2.60
C ALA A 57 -17.79 -8.12 3.01
N ASP A 58 -18.69 -7.15 3.14
CA ASP A 58 -20.12 -7.37 3.42
C ASP A 58 -20.96 -7.63 2.15
N GLY A 59 -20.31 -7.71 0.98
CA GLY A 59 -20.93 -7.91 -0.33
C GLY A 59 -21.51 -6.64 -0.96
N SER A 60 -21.45 -5.49 -0.27
CA SER A 60 -21.88 -4.22 -0.84
C SER A 60 -20.94 -3.76 -1.95
N LYS A 61 -21.47 -3.00 -2.90
CA LYS A 61 -20.72 -2.44 -4.03
C LYS A 61 -20.53 -0.95 -3.84
N ILE A 62 -19.30 -0.48 -4.04
CA ILE A 62 -18.96 0.93 -4.00
C ILE A 62 -18.18 1.32 -5.27
N LEU A 63 -18.29 2.59 -5.66
CA LEU A 63 -17.42 3.16 -6.69
C LEU A 63 -16.27 3.89 -6.01
N MET A 64 -15.04 3.53 -6.35
CA MET A 64 -13.84 4.17 -5.82
C MET A 64 -13.03 4.83 -6.93
N PRO A 65 -12.54 6.07 -6.74
CA PRO A 65 -11.62 6.70 -7.68
C PRO A 65 -10.24 6.03 -7.60
N LYS A 66 -9.79 5.46 -8.73
CA LYS A 66 -8.46 4.89 -8.95
C LYS A 66 -7.65 5.82 -9.85
N SER A 67 -6.39 6.11 -9.50
CA SER A 67 -5.47 6.89 -10.32
C SER A 67 -5.18 6.16 -11.64
N VAL A 68 -5.16 6.90 -12.74
CA VAL A 68 -4.67 6.38 -14.02
C VAL A 68 -3.16 6.25 -13.98
N GLU A 69 -2.50 7.18 -13.31
CA GLU A 69 -1.06 7.20 -13.11
C GLU A 69 -0.62 6.10 -12.14
N VAL A 70 0.49 5.45 -12.51
CA VAL A 70 1.19 4.47 -11.68
C VAL A 70 2.20 5.18 -10.77
N LEU A 71 2.28 4.71 -9.53
CA LEU A 71 3.20 5.13 -8.49
C LEU A 71 4.25 4.04 -8.22
N ASP A 72 5.43 4.45 -7.81
CA ASP A 72 6.46 3.55 -7.31
C ASP A 72 6.34 3.42 -5.79
N VAL A 73 6.05 2.21 -5.30
CA VAL A 73 5.86 1.94 -3.88
C VAL A 73 7.02 1.10 -3.33
N TYR A 74 7.52 1.49 -2.16
CA TYR A 74 8.62 0.82 -1.46
C TYR A 74 8.25 0.52 -0.01
N ALA A 75 8.71 -0.62 0.49
CA ALA A 75 8.74 -0.91 1.92
C ALA A 75 10.05 -0.40 2.52
N VAL A 76 9.95 0.42 3.58
CA VAL A 76 11.11 1.00 4.26
C VAL A 76 11.30 0.30 5.61
N ALA A 77 12.37 -0.47 5.73
CA ALA A 77 12.83 -1.06 6.98
C ALA A 77 14.09 -0.34 7.47
N GLU A 78 14.48 -0.58 8.73
CA GLU A 78 15.66 0.05 9.36
C GLU A 78 16.97 -0.21 8.59
N ASP A 79 17.11 -1.42 8.05
CA ASP A 79 18.33 -1.92 7.41
C ASP A 79 18.27 -1.90 5.88
N ARG A 80 17.08 -1.79 5.28
CA ARG A 80 16.93 -1.80 3.82
C ARG A 80 15.61 -1.21 3.33
N VAL A 81 15.61 -0.82 2.06
CA VAL A 81 14.41 -0.43 1.31
C VAL A 81 14.16 -1.48 0.22
N VAL A 82 12.92 -1.96 0.11
CA VAL A 82 12.52 -2.98 -0.88
C VAL A 82 11.48 -2.39 -1.82
N GLY A 83 11.74 -2.49 -3.13
CA GLY A 83 10.92 -1.92 -4.21
C GLY A 83 11.80 -1.43 -5.37
N PRO A 84 11.24 -0.67 -6.33
CA PRO A 84 9.84 -0.26 -6.40
C PRO A 84 8.91 -1.42 -6.79
N VAL A 85 7.66 -1.33 -6.34
CA VAL A 85 6.53 -2.04 -6.94
C VAL A 85 5.61 -1.00 -7.55
N GLN A 86 5.39 -1.10 -8.85
CA GLN A 86 4.47 -0.24 -9.58
C GLN A 86 3.04 -0.51 -9.12
N SER A 87 2.31 0.52 -8.71
CA SER A 87 0.96 0.39 -8.15
C SER A 87 0.05 1.55 -8.53
N HIS A 88 -1.24 1.26 -8.64
CA HIS A 88 -2.26 2.29 -8.76
C HIS A 88 -2.78 2.71 -7.39
N ALA A 89 -3.12 4.00 -7.25
CA ALA A 89 -3.69 4.53 -6.02
C ALA A 89 -5.22 4.56 -6.08
N TYR A 90 -5.88 3.98 -5.09
CA TYR A 90 -7.24 4.40 -4.74
C TYR A 90 -7.17 5.66 -3.90
N VAL A 91 -8.00 6.64 -4.22
CA VAL A 91 -8.03 7.93 -3.51
C VAL A 91 -9.14 7.92 -2.47
N SER A 92 -8.78 8.09 -1.20
CA SER A 92 -9.77 8.27 -0.12
C SER A 92 -9.87 9.73 0.30
N SER A 93 -11.08 10.16 0.69
CA SER A 93 -11.33 11.50 1.24
C SER A 93 -10.74 11.71 2.65
N GLY A 94 -10.22 10.65 3.27
CA GLY A 94 -9.51 10.69 4.56
C GLY A 94 -9.12 9.29 5.04
N GLY A 95 -8.47 9.21 6.20
CA GLY A 95 -8.24 7.96 6.91
C GLY A 95 -6.93 7.25 6.58
N LEU A 96 -7.02 5.96 6.30
CA LEU A 96 -5.91 5.00 6.38
C LEU A 96 -5.22 4.77 5.02
N THR A 97 -3.93 4.44 5.06
CA THR A 97 -3.24 3.87 3.89
C THR A 97 -3.32 2.35 3.97
N LEU A 98 -3.81 1.68 2.92
CA LEU A 98 -3.95 0.22 2.88
C LEU A 98 -3.16 -0.36 1.71
N LEU A 99 -2.45 -1.46 1.95
CA LEU A 99 -1.73 -2.22 0.94
C LEU A 99 -2.56 -3.44 0.58
N ASN A 100 -2.81 -3.66 -0.72
CA ASN A 100 -3.50 -4.86 -1.15
C ASN A 100 -2.56 -6.09 -1.16
N ASP A 101 -3.14 -7.28 -1.31
CA ASP A 101 -2.43 -8.56 -1.33
C ASP A 101 -1.34 -8.62 -2.41
N LYS A 102 -1.60 -8.08 -3.61
CA LYS A 102 -0.63 -8.07 -4.71
C LYS A 102 0.55 -7.15 -4.44
N LEU A 103 0.31 -5.98 -3.86
CA LEU A 103 1.38 -5.07 -3.45
C LEU A 103 2.23 -5.66 -2.34
N LEU A 104 1.62 -6.27 -1.32
CA LEU A 104 2.35 -7.00 -0.28
C LEU A 104 3.22 -8.12 -0.86
N SER A 105 2.67 -8.89 -1.81
CA SER A 105 3.42 -9.94 -2.50
C SER A 105 4.59 -9.38 -3.31
N GLY A 106 4.38 -8.29 -4.05
CA GLY A 106 5.43 -7.62 -4.84
C GLY A 106 6.54 -7.05 -3.96
N LEU A 107 6.19 -6.49 -2.80
CA LEU A 107 7.14 -6.03 -1.79
C LEU A 107 7.80 -7.17 -1.01
N ARG A 108 7.44 -8.43 -1.32
CA ARG A 108 7.93 -9.64 -0.67
C ARG A 108 7.72 -9.61 0.85
N ILE A 109 6.59 -9.08 1.30
CA ILE A 109 6.23 -9.04 2.71
C ILE A 109 5.48 -10.31 3.09
N SER A 110 5.85 -10.88 4.23
CA SER A 110 5.13 -11.97 4.89
C SER A 110 4.60 -11.48 6.23
N ILE A 111 3.28 -11.53 6.39
CA ILE A 111 2.61 -11.24 7.66
C ILE A 111 2.73 -12.50 8.53
N ILE A 112 3.30 -12.36 9.73
CA ILE A 112 3.47 -13.46 10.68
C ILE A 112 2.33 -13.42 11.71
N ASP A 113 2.16 -12.27 12.35
CA ASP A 113 1.07 -12.02 13.30
C ASP A 113 0.60 -10.55 13.15
N PRO A 114 -0.53 -10.28 12.48
CA PRO A 114 -1.00 -8.92 12.28
C PRO A 114 -1.57 -8.26 13.55
N GLY A 115 -1.98 -9.07 14.54
CA GLY A 115 -2.45 -8.58 15.84
C GLY A 115 -1.29 -7.95 16.60
N GLU A 116 -0.21 -8.70 16.70
CA GLU A 116 1.06 -8.27 17.29
C GLU A 116 1.92 -7.40 16.36
N GLY A 117 1.56 -7.25 15.09
CA GLY A 117 2.38 -6.50 14.13
C GLY A 117 3.72 -7.16 13.85
N LEU A 118 3.79 -8.50 13.90
CA LEU A 118 4.96 -9.28 13.52
C LEU A 118 4.92 -9.58 12.02
N TRP A 119 6.06 -9.38 11.38
CA TRP A 119 6.22 -9.59 9.94
C TRP A 119 7.68 -9.87 9.60
N CYS A 120 7.94 -10.25 8.37
CA CYS A 120 9.29 -10.27 7.82
C CYS A 120 9.23 -10.09 6.31
N PHE A 121 10.39 -9.88 5.68
CA PHE A 121 10.45 -10.10 4.24
C PHE A 121 10.53 -11.60 3.94
N ARG A 122 10.15 -12.00 2.72
CA ARG A 122 10.02 -13.40 2.34
C ARG A 122 11.34 -14.17 2.41
N ASP A 123 12.45 -13.51 2.11
CA ASP A 123 13.82 -14.05 2.25
C ASP A 123 14.29 -14.21 3.70
N GLU A 124 13.51 -13.70 4.67
CA GLU A 124 13.81 -13.76 6.10
C GLU A 124 12.92 -14.75 6.86
N LEU A 125 11.98 -15.41 6.17
CA LEU A 125 11.08 -16.37 6.78
C LEU A 125 11.85 -17.47 7.52
N GLY A 126 11.56 -17.63 8.80
CA GLY A 126 12.25 -18.58 9.68
C GLY A 126 13.62 -18.12 10.20
N LEU A 127 14.09 -16.94 9.79
CA LEU A 127 15.41 -16.40 10.16
C LEU A 127 15.31 -15.13 11.01
N LYS A 128 14.37 -14.24 10.68
CA LYS A 128 14.19 -12.95 11.36
C LYS A 128 12.73 -12.60 11.45
N VAL A 129 12.34 -12.04 12.60
CA VAL A 129 11.01 -11.46 12.83
C VAL A 129 11.20 -9.97 13.09
N ARG A 130 10.37 -9.15 12.43
CA ARG A 130 10.33 -7.70 12.54
C ARG A 130 9.05 -7.28 13.23
N LYS A 131 9.09 -6.12 13.91
CA LYS A 131 7.92 -5.46 14.50
C LYS A 131 7.52 -4.29 13.61
N GLY A 132 6.22 -4.15 13.33
CA GLY A 132 5.65 -2.97 12.69
C GLY A 132 5.57 -1.77 13.63
N TYR A 133 5.07 -0.65 13.12
CA TYR A 133 4.91 0.62 13.84
C TYR A 133 3.61 0.69 14.67
#